data_AF-A0A455UCX9-F1
#
_entry.id   AF-A0A455UCX9-F1
#
_cell.length_a   1.000
_cell.length_b   1.000
_cell.length_c   1.000
_cell.angle_alpha   90.00
_cell.angle_beta   90.00
_cell.angle_gamma   90.00
#
_symmetry.space_group_name_H-M   'P 1'
#
loop_
_entity.id
_entity.type
_entity.pdbx_description
1 polymer ?
#
loop_
_entity_poly.entity_id
_entity_poly.type
_entity_poly.pdbx_seq_one_letter_code
_entity_poly.pdbx_strand_id
1 'polypeptide(L)'
;MSHCFVDGGSASDSERPLTLGAPKTSPGEPMQHFDYVALGHLHGPQYRGGEHIRYSGSLLKYSFSEASQRKGVTLVELGVNGVTQIDQMTLIPSREVRVLEGELDALIAQGRTDKNADDYLLVRLTDRHAILDPMGKLREVYPNVLHLEKPGMLEARGMQQLDRERLRFDALDMFSDFFNQTSGEGHERGSGQRDG
;
A
#
# COMPACT_ATOMS: atom_id res chain seq x y z
N MET A 1 26.15 9.64 -16.51
CA MET A 1 25.40 8.81 -15.54
C MET A 1 25.37 9.53 -14.21
N SER A 2 24.25 9.52 -13.50
CA SER A 2 24.13 10.16 -12.18
C SER A 2 23.19 9.36 -11.26
N HIS A 3 23.33 9.53 -9.96
CA HIS A 3 22.44 8.97 -8.93
C HIS A 3 21.98 10.10 -8.01
N CYS A 4 20.91 10.79 -8.41
CA CYS A 4 20.38 11.97 -7.74
C CYS A 4 18.89 12.15 -8.04
N PHE A 5 18.22 13.03 -7.30
CA PHE A 5 16.89 13.50 -7.66
C PHE A 5 16.97 14.66 -8.67
N VAL A 6 16.16 14.59 -9.71
CA VAL A 6 15.90 15.68 -10.65
C VAL A 6 14.51 16.24 -10.35
N ASP A 7 14.36 17.56 -10.49
CA ASP A 7 13.09 18.25 -10.22
C ASP A 7 11.89 17.60 -10.91
N GLY A 8 10.80 17.49 -10.16
CA GLY A 8 9.55 16.86 -10.59
C GLY A 8 9.55 15.33 -10.56
N GLY A 9 10.66 14.67 -10.19
CA GLY A 9 10.72 13.22 -10.01
C GLY A 9 9.68 12.69 -9.00
N SER A 10 9.07 11.56 -9.31
CA SER A 10 8.09 10.89 -8.44
C SER A 10 8.78 9.79 -7.63
N ALA A 11 8.88 10.01 -6.32
CA ALA A 11 9.48 9.09 -5.37
C ALA A 11 8.50 8.00 -4.89
N SER A 12 9.06 6.88 -4.44
CA SER A 12 8.35 5.77 -3.79
C SER A 12 8.76 5.66 -2.31
N ASP A 13 7.94 5.05 -1.46
CA ASP A 13 8.20 5.01 0.01
C ASP A 13 9.48 4.27 0.41
N SER A 14 10.00 3.39 -0.46
CA SER A 14 11.24 2.67 -0.21
C SER A 14 12.51 3.51 -0.46
N GLU A 15 12.38 4.68 -1.08
CA GLU A 15 13.51 5.55 -1.40
C GLU A 15 13.90 6.37 -0.17
N ARG A 16 15.21 6.49 0.09
CA ARG A 16 15.71 7.29 1.21
C ARG A 16 16.02 8.71 0.76
N PRO A 17 15.67 9.75 1.54
CA PRO A 17 16.10 11.11 1.26
C PRO A 17 17.64 11.18 1.18
N LEU A 18 18.19 11.76 0.10
CA LEU A 18 19.63 11.78 -0.15
C LEU A 18 20.42 12.79 0.70
N THR A 19 19.79 13.79 1.34
CA THR A 19 20.55 14.79 2.09
C THR A 19 19.78 15.47 3.23
N LEU A 20 20.41 15.52 4.40
CA LEU A 20 20.11 16.48 5.47
C LEU A 20 20.88 17.79 5.16
N GLY A 21 20.40 18.64 4.24
CA GLY A 21 20.90 20.02 4.13
C GLY A 21 21.45 20.52 2.77
N ALA A 22 21.39 19.76 1.69
CA ALA A 22 21.69 20.23 0.32
C ALA A 22 20.39 20.28 -0.53
N PRO A 23 20.33 21.05 -1.64
CA PRO A 23 19.11 21.12 -2.45
C PRO A 23 18.65 19.73 -2.88
N LYS A 24 17.36 19.45 -2.67
CA LYS A 24 16.74 18.13 -2.81
C LYS A 24 16.71 17.63 -4.25
N THR A 25 16.96 18.51 -5.21
CA THR A 25 16.78 18.29 -6.63
C THR A 25 17.84 19.06 -7.40
N SER A 26 18.34 18.45 -8.47
CA SER A 26 19.21 19.11 -9.44
C SER A 26 18.35 19.61 -10.61
N PRO A 27 18.57 20.84 -11.11
CA PRO A 27 17.94 21.29 -12.34
C PRO A 27 18.35 20.35 -13.48
N GLY A 28 17.39 19.95 -14.32
CA GLY A 28 17.65 19.05 -15.45
C GLY A 28 18.40 19.70 -16.61
N GLU A 29 18.61 21.02 -16.57
CA GLU A 29 19.21 21.80 -17.67
C GLU A 29 20.63 21.33 -18.06
N PRO A 30 21.57 21.07 -17.14
CA PRO A 30 22.91 20.58 -17.52
C PRO A 30 22.88 19.20 -18.20
N MET A 31 21.80 18.42 -17.96
CA MET A 31 21.64 17.08 -18.51
C MET A 31 21.15 17.09 -19.96
N GLN A 32 20.64 18.22 -20.46
CA GLN A 32 20.11 18.35 -21.83
C GLN A 32 21.19 18.27 -22.92
N HIS A 33 22.47 18.41 -22.55
CA HIS A 33 23.59 18.42 -23.50
C HIS A 33 24.11 17.01 -23.85
N PHE A 34 23.50 15.95 -23.32
CA PHE A 34 23.91 14.58 -23.54
C PHE A 34 22.91 13.85 -24.42
N ASP A 35 23.38 12.96 -25.29
CA ASP A 35 22.52 12.13 -26.13
C ASP A 35 21.61 11.21 -25.29
N TYR A 36 22.12 10.73 -24.15
CA TYR A 36 21.37 9.96 -23.18
C TYR A 36 21.89 10.17 -21.76
N VAL A 37 20.98 10.26 -20.80
CA VAL A 37 21.29 10.37 -19.38
C VAL A 37 20.61 9.26 -18.61
N ALA A 38 21.40 8.28 -18.18
CA ALA A 38 20.99 7.27 -17.22
C ALA A 38 21.03 7.85 -15.80
N LEU A 39 19.85 7.96 -15.19
CA LEU A 39 19.64 8.33 -13.79
C LEU A 39 19.31 7.09 -12.96
N GLY A 40 19.80 7.08 -11.72
CA GLY A 40 19.38 6.15 -10.67
C GLY A 40 18.85 6.90 -9.45
N HIS A 41 18.42 6.15 -8.43
CA HIS A 41 17.83 6.58 -7.16
C HIS A 41 16.32 6.37 -7.08
N LEU A 42 15.55 6.90 -8.03
CA LEU A 42 14.10 6.65 -8.09
C LEU A 42 13.85 5.19 -8.49
N HIS A 43 12.95 4.54 -7.79
CA HIS A 43 12.58 3.14 -8.02
C HIS A 43 11.49 2.99 -9.10
N GLY A 44 10.74 4.06 -9.37
CA GLY A 44 9.78 4.12 -10.48
C GLY A 44 10.46 4.49 -11.81
N PRO A 45 10.34 3.66 -12.87
CA PRO A 45 10.83 4.03 -14.20
C PRO A 45 10.10 5.28 -14.71
N GLN A 46 10.87 6.31 -15.08
CA GLN A 46 10.32 7.61 -15.50
C GLN A 46 11.38 8.46 -16.20
N TYR A 47 10.95 9.47 -16.97
CA TYR A 47 11.85 10.48 -17.55
C TYR A 47 11.55 11.86 -16.98
N ARG A 48 12.55 12.76 -16.94
CA ARG A 48 12.41 14.15 -16.48
C ARG A 48 13.29 15.10 -17.26
N GLY A 49 12.79 16.29 -17.60
CA GLY A 49 13.49 17.28 -18.42
C GLY A 49 13.57 16.93 -19.92
N GLY A 50 13.62 15.64 -20.28
CA GLY A 50 13.56 15.15 -21.65
C GLY A 50 13.47 13.62 -21.69
N GLU A 51 13.03 13.05 -22.82
CA GLU A 51 12.85 11.60 -22.95
C GLU A 51 14.15 10.79 -22.85
N HIS A 52 15.29 11.41 -23.15
CA HIS A 52 16.61 10.78 -23.04
C HIS A 52 17.20 10.84 -21.62
N ILE A 53 16.54 11.54 -20.69
CA ILE A 53 16.97 11.68 -19.29
C ILE A 53 16.04 10.81 -18.43
N ARG A 54 16.50 9.60 -18.09
CA ARG A 54 15.61 8.56 -17.56
C ARG A 54 16.15 7.92 -16.30
N TYR A 55 15.25 7.73 -15.34
CA TYR A 55 15.39 6.76 -14.28
C TYR A 55 14.96 5.39 -14.82
N SER A 56 15.85 4.40 -14.74
CA SER A 56 15.49 3.02 -15.08
C SER A 56 14.51 2.42 -14.06
N GLY A 57 14.43 2.97 -12.86
CA GLY A 57 13.73 2.35 -11.75
C GLY A 57 14.50 1.16 -11.17
N SER A 58 13.88 0.53 -10.17
CA SER A 58 14.31 -0.76 -9.63
C SER A 58 13.84 -1.92 -10.52
N LEU A 59 14.48 -3.08 -10.38
CA LEU A 59 14.08 -4.30 -11.10
C LEU A 59 12.81 -4.94 -10.53
N LEU A 60 12.60 -4.82 -9.22
CA LEU A 60 11.46 -5.36 -8.47
C LEU A 60 10.80 -4.26 -7.65
N LYS A 61 9.56 -4.51 -7.22
CA LYS A 61 8.82 -3.63 -6.32
C LYS A 61 9.33 -3.79 -4.88
N TYR A 62 9.71 -2.69 -4.25
CA TYR A 62 10.23 -2.70 -2.87
C TYR A 62 9.28 -2.07 -1.84
N SER A 63 8.17 -1.46 -2.28
CA SER A 63 7.10 -0.96 -1.43
C SER A 63 5.73 -1.16 -2.08
N PHE A 64 4.66 -1.04 -1.29
CA PHE A 64 3.29 -1.08 -1.81
C PHE A 64 2.91 0.16 -2.63
N SER A 65 3.58 1.30 -2.44
CA SER A 65 3.43 2.46 -3.34
C SER A 65 3.93 2.20 -4.76
N GLU A 66 4.74 1.15 -4.96
CA GLU A 66 5.19 0.71 -6.28
C GLU A 66 4.25 -0.32 -6.93
N ALA A 67 3.13 -0.70 -6.30
CA ALA A 67 2.24 -1.76 -6.77
C ALA A 67 1.70 -1.54 -8.20
N SER A 68 1.49 -0.28 -8.59
CA SER A 68 1.02 0.09 -9.94
C SER A 68 2.15 0.27 -10.97
N GLN A 69 3.41 0.26 -10.54
CA GLN A 69 4.54 0.49 -11.42
C GLN A 69 4.84 -0.76 -12.24
N ARG A 70 5.08 -0.59 -13.55
CA ARG A 70 5.67 -1.64 -14.39
C ARG A 70 7.18 -1.55 -14.28
N LYS A 71 7.80 -2.60 -13.73
CA LYS A 71 9.26 -2.68 -13.63
C LYS A 71 9.85 -3.17 -14.94
N GLY A 72 11.08 -2.76 -15.21
CA GLY A 72 11.68 -3.00 -16.50
C GLY A 72 13.15 -2.64 -16.55
N VAL A 73 13.73 -2.84 -17.73
CA VAL A 73 15.03 -2.31 -18.10
C VAL A 73 14.89 -1.43 -19.33
N THR A 74 15.73 -0.40 -19.40
CA THR A 74 15.80 0.48 -20.57
C THR A 74 16.83 -0.06 -21.56
N LEU A 75 16.39 -0.46 -22.76
CA LEU A 75 17.27 -0.74 -23.88
C LEU A 75 17.49 0.57 -24.64
N VAL A 76 18.74 0.98 -24.76
CA VAL A 76 19.12 2.19 -25.51
C VAL A 76 20.00 1.76 -26.66
N GLU A 77 19.58 2.12 -27.87
CA GLU A 77 20.37 1.95 -29.08
C GLU A 77 21.05 3.27 -29.44
N LEU A 78 22.36 3.18 -29.70
CA LEU A 78 23.19 4.33 -30.06
C LEU A 78 23.70 4.15 -31.49
N GLY A 79 23.41 5.15 -32.33
CA GLY A 79 23.97 5.28 -33.67
C GLY A 79 25.11 6.30 -33.70
N VAL A 80 25.57 6.61 -34.92
CA VAL A 80 26.69 7.56 -35.15
C VAL A 80 26.38 8.98 -34.67
N ASN A 81 25.09 9.36 -34.66
CA ASN A 81 24.63 10.71 -34.31
C ASN A 81 23.90 10.76 -32.94
N GLY A 82 24.12 9.78 -32.06
CA GLY A 82 23.47 9.70 -30.76
C GLY A 82 22.40 8.61 -30.67
N VAL A 83 21.42 8.78 -29.80
CA VAL A 83 20.37 7.79 -29.54
C VAL A 83 19.47 7.59 -30.76
N THR A 84 19.33 6.34 -31.20
CA THR A 84 18.43 5.95 -32.29
C THR A 84 17.10 5.41 -31.77
N GLN A 85 17.12 4.69 -30.64
CA GLN A 85 15.94 4.07 -30.06
C GLN A 85 16.08 3.92 -28.55
N ILE A 86 14.95 4.07 -27.84
CA ILE A 86 14.84 3.83 -26.40
C ILE A 86 13.60 2.98 -26.15
N ASP A 87 13.80 1.74 -25.72
CA ASP A 87 12.72 0.82 -25.39
C ASP A 87 12.68 0.49 -23.89
N GLN A 88 11.48 0.33 -23.36
CA GLN A 88 11.25 -0.21 -22.01
C GLN A 88 10.88 -1.69 -22.11
N MET A 89 11.81 -2.56 -21.76
CA MET A 89 11.54 -3.99 -21.68
C MET A 89 10.96 -4.32 -20.30
N THR A 90 9.69 -4.72 -20.26
CA THR A 90 8.99 -5.04 -19.00
C THR A 90 9.52 -6.35 -18.42
N LEU A 91 9.78 -6.36 -17.12
CA LEU A 91 10.13 -7.56 -16.37
C LEU A 91 8.88 -8.15 -15.72
N ILE A 92 8.77 -9.47 -15.75
CA ILE A 92 7.69 -10.22 -15.09
C ILE A 92 8.29 -10.88 -13.84
N PRO A 93 7.92 -10.45 -12.62
CA PRO A 93 8.43 -11.06 -11.40
C PRO A 93 7.74 -12.41 -11.14
N SER A 94 8.40 -13.27 -10.36
CA SER A 94 7.79 -14.55 -9.93
C SER A 94 6.62 -14.35 -8.97
N ARG A 95 6.59 -13.22 -8.26
CA ARG A 95 5.52 -12.79 -7.33
C ARG A 95 5.34 -11.30 -7.47
N GLU A 96 4.11 -10.87 -7.65
CA GLU A 96 3.77 -9.46 -7.69
C GLU A 96 3.60 -8.85 -6.30
N VAL A 97 3.68 -7.53 -6.23
CA VAL A 97 3.27 -6.76 -5.05
C VAL A 97 1.92 -6.14 -5.35
N ARG A 98 0.88 -6.57 -4.61
CA ARG A 98 -0.50 -6.12 -4.82
C ARG A 98 -1.08 -5.50 -3.55
N VAL A 99 -2.06 -4.64 -3.75
CA VAL A 99 -2.89 -4.08 -2.70
C VAL A 99 -4.31 -4.57 -2.93
N LEU A 100 -4.87 -5.26 -1.95
CA LEU A 100 -6.27 -5.71 -1.96
C LEU A 100 -7.06 -4.90 -0.93
N GLU A 101 -8.31 -4.59 -1.25
CA GLU A 101 -9.19 -3.82 -0.37
C GLU A 101 -10.60 -4.42 -0.38
N GLY A 102 -11.19 -4.58 0.80
CA GLY A 102 -12.56 -5.09 0.96
C GLY A 102 -12.80 -5.73 2.33
N GLU A 103 -14.01 -6.29 2.48
CA GLU A 103 -14.38 -7.04 3.69
C GLU A 103 -13.61 -8.36 3.77
N LEU A 104 -13.30 -8.81 4.99
CA LEU A 104 -12.49 -10.01 5.20
C LEU A 104 -13.07 -11.23 4.48
N ASP A 105 -14.37 -11.50 4.64
CA ASP A 105 -14.99 -12.70 4.09
C ASP A 105 -14.97 -12.71 2.55
N ALA A 106 -15.12 -11.53 1.94
CA ALA A 106 -15.03 -11.38 0.49
C ALA A 106 -13.60 -11.66 0.00
N LEU A 107 -12.59 -11.15 0.70
CA LEU A 107 -11.19 -11.39 0.37
C LEU A 107 -10.79 -12.86 0.58
N ILE A 108 -11.32 -13.52 1.62
CA ILE A 108 -11.11 -14.96 1.83
C ILE A 108 -11.71 -15.76 0.66
N ALA A 109 -12.96 -15.45 0.27
CA ALA A 109 -13.60 -16.10 -0.87
C ALA A 109 -12.81 -15.90 -2.17
N GLN A 110 -12.31 -14.68 -2.40
CA GLN A 110 -11.44 -14.38 -3.54
C GLN A 110 -10.16 -15.23 -3.51
N GLY A 111 -9.46 -15.29 -2.37
CA GLY A 111 -8.19 -15.99 -2.24
C GLY A 111 -8.27 -17.49 -2.52
N ARG A 112 -9.42 -18.12 -2.27
CA ARG A 112 -9.66 -19.54 -2.63
C ARG A 112 -9.62 -19.81 -4.13
N THR A 113 -9.79 -18.79 -4.96
CA THR A 113 -9.85 -18.90 -6.43
C THR A 113 -8.80 -18.07 -7.15
N ASP A 114 -8.02 -17.26 -6.43
CA ASP A 114 -6.99 -16.40 -7.01
C ASP A 114 -5.79 -17.25 -7.44
N LYS A 115 -5.45 -17.18 -8.74
CA LYS A 115 -4.29 -17.87 -9.32
C LYS A 115 -2.96 -17.30 -8.81
N ASN A 116 -2.97 -16.08 -8.29
CA ASN A 116 -1.79 -15.36 -7.81
C ASN A 116 -1.80 -15.24 -6.27
N ALA A 117 -2.39 -16.21 -5.57
CA ALA A 117 -2.50 -16.21 -4.11
C ALA A 117 -1.14 -16.08 -3.38
N ASP A 118 -0.05 -16.48 -4.03
CA ASP A 118 1.31 -16.38 -3.50
C ASP A 118 1.98 -15.00 -3.68
N ASP A 119 1.30 -14.02 -4.26
CA ASP A 119 1.82 -12.66 -4.34
C ASP A 119 2.01 -11.99 -2.97
N TYR A 120 2.86 -10.97 -2.91
CA TYR A 120 3.05 -10.17 -1.72
C TYR A 120 1.93 -9.15 -1.57
N LEU A 121 1.15 -9.25 -0.49
CA LEU A 121 -0.07 -8.46 -0.33
C LEU A 121 0.02 -7.47 0.82
N LEU A 122 -0.46 -6.27 0.54
CA LEU A 122 -1.06 -5.35 1.51
C LEU A 122 -2.57 -5.56 1.44
N VAL A 123 -3.22 -5.81 2.57
CA VAL A 123 -4.67 -5.95 2.64
C VAL A 123 -5.25 -4.79 3.44
N ARG A 124 -6.22 -4.08 2.86
CA ARG A 124 -7.01 -3.02 3.49
C ARG A 124 -8.39 -3.53 3.81
N LEU A 125 -8.68 -3.73 5.09
CA LEU A 125 -10.00 -4.21 5.52
C LEU A 125 -10.98 -3.06 5.69
N THR A 126 -12.16 -3.21 5.09
CA THR A 126 -13.25 -2.23 5.20
C THR A 126 -14.25 -2.56 6.31
N ASP A 127 -14.08 -3.71 6.98
CA ASP A 127 -15.03 -4.22 7.96
C ASP A 127 -15.26 -3.27 9.13
N ARG A 128 -16.53 -2.99 9.41
CA ARG A 128 -16.92 -2.02 10.46
C ARG A 128 -16.85 -2.59 11.88
N HIS A 129 -16.91 -3.90 12.02
CA HIS A 129 -16.85 -4.57 13.32
C HIS A 129 -15.44 -5.06 13.66
N ALA A 130 -15.19 -5.37 14.93
CA ALA A 130 -13.96 -6.04 15.32
C ALA A 130 -13.89 -7.45 14.69
N ILE A 131 -12.72 -7.85 14.23
CA ILE A 131 -12.49 -9.17 13.67
C ILE A 131 -11.44 -9.87 14.53
N LEU A 132 -11.74 -11.09 14.93
CA LEU A 132 -10.76 -11.96 15.58
C LEU A 132 -9.83 -12.57 14.54
N ASP A 133 -8.53 -12.38 14.75
CA ASP A 133 -7.42 -12.89 13.94
C ASP A 133 -7.62 -12.75 12.41
N PRO A 134 -7.80 -11.52 11.88
CA PRO A 134 -7.96 -11.30 10.44
C PRO A 134 -6.74 -11.75 9.65
N MET A 135 -5.55 -11.62 10.24
CA MET A 135 -4.30 -11.95 9.60
C MET A 135 -4.18 -13.47 9.40
N GLY A 136 -4.43 -14.27 10.46
CA GLY A 136 -4.39 -15.73 10.38
C GLY A 136 -5.36 -16.27 9.32
N LYS A 137 -6.61 -15.78 9.34
CA LYS A 137 -7.64 -16.15 8.36
C LYS A 137 -7.24 -15.79 6.92
N LEU A 138 -6.66 -14.62 6.68
CA LEU A 138 -6.18 -14.24 5.35
C LEU A 138 -5.04 -15.14 4.90
N ARG A 139 -4.09 -15.49 5.78
CA ARG A 139 -2.95 -16.33 5.42
C ARG A 139 -3.31 -17.79 5.09
N GLU A 140 -4.50 -18.25 5.43
CA GLU A 140 -5.02 -19.54 4.96
C GLU A 140 -5.23 -19.57 3.43
N VAL A 141 -5.53 -18.43 2.82
CA VAL A 141 -5.81 -18.31 1.38
C VAL A 141 -4.80 -17.44 0.63
N TYR A 142 -4.08 -16.58 1.33
CA TYR A 142 -3.04 -15.69 0.82
C TYR A 142 -1.78 -15.81 1.70
N PRO A 143 -0.91 -16.80 1.46
CA PRO A 143 0.20 -17.11 2.38
C PRO A 143 1.16 -15.94 2.61
N ASN A 144 1.28 -15.04 1.63
CA ASN A 144 2.25 -13.94 1.62
C ASN A 144 1.63 -12.55 1.88
N VAL A 145 0.54 -12.47 2.68
CA VAL A 145 0.10 -11.18 3.24
C VAL A 145 1.19 -10.63 4.18
N LEU A 146 1.80 -9.52 3.79
CA LEU A 146 2.89 -8.88 4.53
C LEU A 146 2.39 -7.76 5.45
N HIS A 147 1.31 -7.08 5.06
CA HIS A 147 0.76 -5.98 5.85
C HIS A 147 -0.77 -5.96 5.80
N LEU A 148 -1.37 -5.53 6.91
CA LEU A 148 -2.81 -5.40 7.08
C LEU A 148 -3.11 -3.99 7.60
N GLU A 149 -3.97 -3.27 6.89
CA GLU A 149 -4.47 -1.95 7.26
C GLU A 149 -5.96 -2.04 7.56
N LYS A 150 -6.42 -1.30 8.58
CA LYS A 150 -7.84 -1.07 8.84
C LYS A 150 -8.06 0.45 8.92
N PRO A 151 -8.57 1.09 7.85
CA PRO A 151 -8.68 2.55 7.77
C PRO A 151 -9.40 3.18 8.97
N GLY A 152 -10.45 2.52 9.49
CA GLY A 152 -11.19 2.99 10.68
C GLY A 152 -10.42 3.01 12.00
N MET A 153 -9.24 2.38 12.10
CA MET A 153 -8.37 2.43 13.29
C MET A 153 -7.28 3.51 13.21
N LEU A 154 -6.95 4.00 12.00
CA LEU A 154 -5.96 5.06 11.79
C LEU A 154 -6.55 6.45 12.03
N GLU A 155 -7.83 6.68 11.69
CA GLU A 155 -8.55 7.91 12.03
C GLU A 155 -8.64 8.13 13.55
N ALA A 156 -8.74 7.05 14.33
CA ALA A 156 -8.74 7.11 15.79
C ALA A 156 -7.40 7.62 16.38
N ARG A 157 -6.25 7.45 15.72
CA ARG A 157 -4.95 7.92 16.23
C ARG A 157 -4.81 9.45 16.18
N GLY A 158 -5.48 10.14 15.26
CA GLY A 158 -5.54 11.61 15.24
C GLY A 158 -6.48 12.19 16.29
N MET A 159 -7.51 11.43 16.69
CA MET A 159 -8.51 11.81 17.70
C MET A 159 -8.13 11.41 19.14
N GLN A 160 -7.04 10.66 19.33
CA GLN A 160 -6.64 10.07 20.62
C GLN A 160 -6.35 11.07 21.77
N GLN A 161 -6.24 12.37 21.48
CA GLN A 161 -6.09 13.39 22.53
C GLN A 161 -7.44 13.85 23.13
N LEU A 162 -8.56 13.61 22.44
CA LEU A 162 -9.92 13.95 22.89
C LEU A 162 -10.70 12.73 23.42
N ASP A 163 -10.27 11.50 23.13
CA ASP A 163 -11.06 10.27 23.35
C ASP A 163 -10.83 9.53 24.68
N ARG A 164 -9.89 9.94 25.54
CA ARG A 164 -9.62 9.21 26.81
C ARG A 164 -10.81 9.17 27.77
N GLU A 165 -11.71 10.15 27.70
CA GLU A 165 -12.94 10.17 28.52
C GLU A 165 -14.08 9.35 27.89
N ARG A 166 -14.18 9.32 26.56
CA ARG A 166 -15.17 8.51 25.82
C ARG A 166 -14.87 7.02 25.87
N LEU A 167 -13.60 6.63 25.73
CA LEU A 167 -13.14 5.24 25.86
C LEU A 167 -13.47 4.64 27.23
N ARG A 168 -13.53 5.46 28.29
CA ARG A 168 -13.87 5.00 29.63
C ARG A 168 -15.37 4.70 29.77
N PHE A 169 -16.21 5.40 29.01
CA PHE A 169 -17.65 5.19 28.96
C PHE A 169 -17.99 3.96 28.10
N ASP A 170 -17.34 3.86 26.94
CA ASP A 170 -17.54 2.76 25.97
C ASP A 170 -17.07 1.39 26.51
N ALA A 171 -16.03 1.38 27.35
CA ALA A 171 -15.58 0.16 28.03
C ALA A 171 -16.62 -0.39 29.04
N LEU A 172 -17.44 0.48 29.65
CA LEU A 172 -18.51 0.08 30.56
C LEU A 172 -19.69 -0.50 29.80
N ASP A 173 -19.98 0.03 28.61
CA ASP A 173 -21.02 -0.48 27.72
C ASP A 173 -20.61 -1.83 27.10
N MET A 174 -19.37 -1.96 26.61
CA MET A 174 -18.82 -3.25 26.17
C MET A 174 -18.80 -4.30 27.28
N PHE A 175 -18.49 -3.90 28.52
CA PHE A 175 -18.56 -4.80 29.67
C PHE A 175 -20.00 -5.21 29.98
N SER A 176 -20.96 -4.30 29.87
CA SER A 176 -22.39 -4.57 30.11
C SER A 176 -22.95 -5.53 29.06
N ASP A 177 -22.59 -5.35 27.79
CA ASP A 177 -23.00 -6.24 26.69
C ASP A 177 -22.40 -7.64 26.84
N PHE A 178 -21.12 -7.73 27.20
CA PHE A 178 -20.47 -8.99 27.52
C PHE A 178 -21.14 -9.68 28.73
N PHE A 179 -21.39 -8.93 29.80
CA PHE A 179 -22.00 -9.45 31.03
C PHE A 179 -23.42 -9.98 30.79
N ASN A 180 -24.22 -9.26 29.99
CA ASN A 180 -25.57 -9.69 29.62
C ASN A 180 -25.56 -10.96 28.76
N GLN A 181 -24.58 -11.09 27.84
CA GLN A 181 -24.42 -12.31 27.05
C GLN A 181 -23.96 -13.52 27.87
N THR A 182 -23.10 -13.32 28.88
CA THR A 182 -22.60 -14.43 29.70
C THR A 182 -23.50 -14.79 30.88
N SER A 183 -24.34 -13.87 31.36
CA SER A 183 -25.14 -14.09 32.58
C SER A 183 -26.54 -14.65 32.33
N GLY A 184 -27.00 -14.75 31.08
CA GLY A 184 -28.10 -15.64 30.71
C GLY A 184 -29.46 -15.38 31.38
N GLU A 185 -29.86 -14.13 31.61
CA GLU A 185 -31.24 -13.80 31.99
C GLU A 185 -31.98 -13.09 30.84
N GLY A 186 -32.68 -13.88 30.04
CA GLY A 186 -33.65 -13.39 29.06
C GLY A 186 -34.87 -12.80 29.77
N HIS A 187 -35.09 -11.49 29.61
CA HIS A 187 -36.29 -10.84 30.12
C HIS A 187 -37.44 -10.99 29.11
N GLU A 188 -38.26 -12.02 29.26
CA GLU A 188 -39.56 -12.09 28.60
C GLU A 188 -40.50 -11.03 29.20
N ARG A 189 -40.88 -10.02 28.41
CA ARG A 189 -42.04 -9.18 28.71
C ARG A 189 -43.28 -9.84 28.12
N GLY A 190 -43.96 -10.65 28.94
CA GLY A 190 -45.30 -11.13 28.65
C GLY A 190 -46.30 -9.96 28.63
N SER A 191 -46.88 -9.70 27.46
CA SER A 191 -48.10 -8.92 27.29
C SER A 191 -49.29 -9.68 27.88
N GLY A 192 -49.94 -9.12 28.89
CA GLY A 192 -51.19 -9.63 29.46
C GLY A 192 -52.20 -8.50 29.63
N GLN A 193 -53.09 -8.35 28.65
CA GLN A 193 -54.30 -7.53 28.70
C GLN A 193 -55.52 -8.47 28.80
N ARG A 194 -56.59 -7.96 29.46
CA ARG A 194 -58.01 -8.42 29.58
C ARG A 194 -58.35 -8.92 30.99
N ASP A 195 -59.16 -8.18 31.74
CA ASP A 195 -60.64 -8.03 31.71
C ASP A 195 -61.30 -9.04 32.66
N GLY A 196 -62.10 -8.54 33.60
CA GLY A 196 -62.93 -9.32 34.53
C GLY A 196 -63.00 -8.74 35.92
#